data_AF-A0A933VJ77-F1
#
_entry.id   AF-A0A933VJ77-F1
#
_cell.length_a   1.000
_cell.length_b   1.000
_cell.length_c   1.000
_cell.angle_alpha   90.00
_cell.angle_beta   90.00
_cell.angle_gamma   90.00
#
_symmetry.space_group_name_H-M   'P 1'
#
loop_
_entity.id
_entity.type
_entity.pdbx_description
1 polymer ?
#
loop_
_entity_poly.entity_id
_entity_poly.type
_entity_poly.pdbx_seq_one_letter_code
_entity_poly.pdbx_strand_id
1 'polypeptide(L)'
;MASVLGFAQHLGGHPIAIVRASEADARERHRGISHHSATTLALTGVAVDVPVPPELGAAAGERFVTHRVIEVVPPDVEPVLRQFGLTVTTMGRGPADDPLSFRTVAAAAVHAVHSIV
;
A
#
# COMPACT_ATOMS: atom_id res chain seq x y z
N MET A 1 2.55 -1.43 -15.29
CA MET A 1 2.16 -1.81 -13.92
C MET A 1 0.80 -2.49 -13.88
N ALA A 2 -0.28 -1.89 -14.39
CA ALA A 2 -1.63 -2.49 -14.36
C ALA A 2 -1.70 -3.92 -14.95
N SER A 3 -1.00 -4.16 -16.06
CA SER A 3 -0.94 -5.49 -16.70
C SER A 3 -0.29 -6.57 -15.84
N VAL A 4 0.67 -6.23 -14.97
CA VAL A 4 1.39 -7.20 -14.12
C VAL A 4 0.44 -7.88 -13.13
N LEU A 5 -0.47 -7.10 -12.54
CA LEU A 5 -1.49 -7.62 -11.62
C LEU A 5 -2.45 -8.57 -12.33
N GLY A 6 -2.87 -8.20 -13.55
CA GLY A 6 -3.68 -9.06 -14.41
C GLY A 6 -2.97 -10.37 -14.74
N PHE A 7 -1.71 -10.30 -15.19
CA PHE A 7 -0.94 -11.51 -15.53
C PHE A 7 -0.73 -12.42 -14.33
N ALA A 8 -0.41 -11.87 -13.15
CA ALA A 8 -0.26 -12.66 -11.93
C ALA A 8 -1.53 -13.48 -11.65
N GLN A 9 -2.71 -12.86 -11.76
CA GLN A 9 -3.97 -13.58 -11.56
C GLN A 9 -4.23 -14.64 -12.63
N HIS A 10 -3.96 -14.36 -13.90
CA HIS A 10 -4.15 -15.33 -14.99
C HIS A 10 -3.21 -16.54 -14.88
N LEU A 11 -2.06 -16.38 -14.22
CA LEU A 11 -1.12 -17.46 -13.91
C LEU A 11 -1.46 -18.20 -12.60
N GLY A 12 -2.62 -17.90 -11.98
CA GLY A 12 -3.07 -18.53 -10.73
C GLY A 12 -2.53 -17.90 -9.46
N GLY A 13 -1.86 -16.74 -9.54
CA GLY A 13 -1.41 -15.98 -8.38
C GLY A 13 -2.52 -15.14 -7.74
N HIS A 14 -2.26 -14.67 -6.51
CA HIS A 14 -3.14 -13.76 -5.78
C HIS A 14 -2.53 -12.36 -5.73
N PRO A 15 -2.87 -11.46 -6.67
CA PRO A 15 -2.25 -10.13 -6.74
C PRO A 15 -2.69 -9.24 -5.58
N ILE A 16 -1.70 -8.68 -4.88
CA ILE A 16 -1.87 -7.67 -3.83
C ILE A 16 -1.23 -6.38 -4.32
N ALA A 17 -2.03 -5.31 -4.41
CA ALA A 17 -1.57 -4.01 -4.88
C ALA A 17 -1.26 -3.09 -3.70
N ILE A 18 0.01 -2.71 -3.58
CA ILE A 18 0.45 -1.70 -2.61
C ILE A 18 0.22 -0.32 -3.21
N VAL A 19 -0.62 0.48 -2.56
CA VAL A 19 -0.78 1.89 -2.94
C VAL A 19 0.36 2.71 -2.34
N ARG A 20 0.85 3.71 -3.06
CA ARG A 20 1.78 4.66 -2.49
C ARG A 20 0.97 5.75 -1.80
N ALA A 21 1.27 6.02 -0.54
CA ALA A 21 0.73 7.15 0.20
C ALA A 21 1.83 7.89 0.94
N SER A 22 1.59 9.17 1.25
CA SER A 22 2.53 10.00 2.00
C SER A 22 1.76 11.10 2.72
N GLU A 23 2.19 11.49 3.91
CA GLU A 23 1.69 12.67 4.60
C GLU A 23 2.75 13.79 4.68
N ALA A 24 4.02 13.42 4.47
CA ALA A 24 5.17 14.32 4.56
C ALA A 24 5.62 14.92 3.22
N ASP A 25 4.91 14.69 2.12
CA ASP A 25 5.22 15.37 0.86
C ASP A 25 5.01 16.88 1.01
N ALA A 26 6.02 17.66 0.60
CA ALA A 26 5.99 19.12 0.64
C ALA A 26 4.92 19.71 -0.28
N ARG A 27 4.52 18.97 -1.32
CA ARG A 27 3.46 19.38 -2.24
C ARG A 27 2.15 18.80 -1.72
N GLU A 28 1.26 19.67 -1.25
CA GLU A 28 -0.02 19.29 -0.64
C GLU A 28 -0.84 18.31 -1.50
N ARG A 29 -0.90 18.56 -2.81
CA ARG A 29 -1.57 17.67 -3.79
C ARG A 29 -1.00 16.24 -3.89
N HIS A 30 0.16 15.98 -3.29
CA HIS A 30 0.79 14.66 -3.26
C HIS A 30 0.65 13.95 -1.92
N ARG A 31 -0.05 14.57 -0.95
CA ARG A 31 -0.40 13.94 0.32
C ARG A 31 -1.59 12.99 0.14
N GLY A 32 -1.67 11.97 0.99
CA GLY A 32 -2.61 10.86 0.87
C GLY A 32 -2.22 9.90 -0.26
N ILE A 33 -3.21 9.24 -0.85
CA ILE A 33 -2.99 8.20 -1.86
C ILE A 33 -2.56 8.81 -3.20
N SER A 34 -1.44 8.31 -3.73
CA SER A 34 -0.85 8.79 -4.97
C SER A 34 -1.78 8.65 -6.17
N HIS A 35 -1.81 9.69 -7.01
CA HIS A 35 -2.54 9.68 -8.27
C HIS A 35 -2.10 8.56 -9.21
N HIS A 36 -0.80 8.26 -9.28
CA HIS A 36 -0.29 7.17 -10.11
C HIS A 36 -0.76 5.78 -9.67
N SER A 37 -0.85 5.54 -8.35
CA SER A 37 -1.42 4.30 -7.83
C SER A 37 -2.89 4.16 -8.25
N ALA A 38 -3.64 5.26 -8.17
CA ALA A 38 -5.03 5.24 -8.57
C ALA A 38 -5.26 5.05 -10.06
N THR A 39 -4.49 5.74 -10.91
CA THR A 39 -4.54 5.51 -12.36
C THR A 39 -4.18 4.07 -12.71
N THR A 40 -3.17 3.50 -12.04
CA THR A 40 -2.77 2.10 -12.26
C THR A 40 -3.91 1.14 -11.91
N LEU A 41 -4.54 1.32 -10.74
CA LEU A 41 -5.64 0.48 -10.29
C LEU A 41 -6.86 0.64 -11.19
N ALA A 42 -7.26 1.86 -11.55
CA ALA A 42 -8.37 2.10 -12.48
C ALA A 42 -8.19 1.43 -13.86
N LEU A 43 -6.95 1.24 -14.31
CA LEU A 43 -6.61 0.55 -15.56
C LEU A 43 -6.39 -0.97 -15.37
N THR A 44 -6.48 -1.49 -14.15
CA THR A 44 -6.33 -2.91 -13.86
C THR A 44 -7.67 -3.60 -14.08
N GLY A 45 -7.78 -4.36 -15.17
CA GLY A 45 -9.02 -5.03 -15.60
C GLY A 45 -9.46 -6.22 -14.75
N VAL A 46 -8.83 -6.47 -13.61
CA VAL A 46 -9.19 -7.53 -12.66
C VAL A 46 -9.25 -6.97 -11.24
N ALA A 47 -10.13 -7.54 -10.40
CA ALA A 47 -10.24 -7.16 -9.00
C ALA A 47 -9.09 -7.76 -8.18
N VAL A 48 -8.27 -6.89 -7.58
CA VAL A 48 -7.12 -7.24 -6.74
C VAL A 48 -7.36 -6.87 -5.28
N ASP A 49 -6.55 -7.41 -4.38
CA ASP A 49 -6.53 -6.93 -3.00
C ASP A 49 -5.75 -5.63 -2.90
N VAL A 50 -6.28 -4.66 -2.15
CA VAL A 50 -5.65 -3.36 -1.89
C VAL A 50 -5.63 -3.15 -0.37
N PRO A 51 -4.64 -3.73 0.34
CA PRO A 51 -4.51 -3.55 1.77
C PRO A 51 -4.07 -2.12 2.08
N VAL A 52 -4.75 -1.49 3.04
CA VAL A 52 -4.48 -0.11 3.47
C VAL A 52 -4.54 -0.01 4.98
N PRO A 53 -3.79 0.91 5.60
CA PRO A 53 -3.94 1.19 7.02
C PRO A 53 -5.28 1.93 7.27
N PRO A 54 -5.85 1.87 8.48
CA PRO A 54 -7.20 2.38 8.74
C PRO A 54 -7.40 3.85 8.38
N GLU A 55 -6.35 4.67 8.50
CA GLU A 55 -6.40 6.10 8.18
C GLU A 55 -6.67 6.37 6.69
N LEU A 56 -6.48 5.38 5.82
CA LEU A 56 -6.77 5.45 4.39
C LEU A 56 -8.03 4.68 3.97
N GLY A 57 -8.67 3.95 4.87
CA GLY A 57 -9.77 3.03 4.55
C GLY A 57 -10.90 3.67 3.74
N ALA A 58 -11.48 4.75 4.25
CA ALA A 58 -12.55 5.48 3.58
C ALA A 58 -12.13 6.01 2.19
N ALA A 59 -10.99 6.72 2.12
CA ALA A 59 -10.50 7.31 0.88
C ALA A 59 -10.14 6.24 -0.17
N ALA A 60 -9.63 5.09 0.26
CA ALA A 60 -9.36 3.95 -0.61
C ALA A 60 -10.65 3.29 -1.09
N GLY A 61 -11.63 3.10 -0.21
CA GLY A 61 -12.94 2.52 -0.54
C GLY A 61 -13.69 3.32 -1.60
N GLU A 62 -13.71 4.65 -1.47
CA GLU A 62 -14.33 5.54 -2.47
C GLU A 62 -13.59 5.50 -3.83
N ARG A 63 -12.27 5.33 -3.81
CA ARG A 63 -11.42 5.45 -5.01
C ARG A 63 -11.22 4.14 -5.75
N PHE A 64 -11.28 3.00 -5.07
CA PHE A 64 -10.93 1.67 -5.59
C PHE A 64 -12.12 0.74 -5.60
N VAL A 65 -13.30 1.24 -5.97
CA VAL A 65 -14.59 0.51 -5.97
C VAL A 65 -14.60 -0.78 -6.80
N THR A 66 -13.70 -0.93 -7.76
CA THR A 66 -13.53 -2.14 -8.59
C THR A 66 -12.55 -3.17 -8.00
N HIS A 67 -11.99 -2.88 -6.83
CA HIS A 67 -11.00 -3.72 -6.14
C HIS A 67 -11.46 -4.02 -4.71
N ARG A 68 -10.77 -4.97 -4.05
CA ARG A 68 -11.05 -5.34 -2.68
C ARG A 68 -10.17 -4.53 -1.74
N VAL A 69 -10.72 -3.44 -1.21
CA VAL A 69 -10.04 -2.64 -0.17
C VAL A 69 -10.11 -3.39 1.15
N ILE A 70 -8.95 -3.61 1.78
CA ILE A 70 -8.82 -4.39 3.01
C ILE A 70 -8.13 -3.49 4.03
N GLU A 71 -8.85 -3.08 5.07
CA GLU A 71 -8.24 -2.35 6.17
C GLU A 71 -7.43 -3.31 7.03
N VAL A 72 -6.15 -2.99 7.22
CA VAL A 72 -5.20 -3.78 8.01
C VAL A 72 -4.53 -2.86 9.00
N VAL A 73 -4.53 -3.22 10.28
CA VAL A 73 -3.76 -2.50 11.30
C VAL A 73 -2.31 -3.01 11.27
N PRO A 74 -1.34 -2.26 10.73
CA PRO A 74 0.05 -2.70 10.74
C PRO A 74 0.67 -2.51 12.14
N PRO A 75 1.75 -3.24 12.46
CA PRO A 75 2.57 -2.93 13.62
C PRO A 75 3.23 -1.54 13.47
N ASP A 76 3.77 -1.03 14.56
CA ASP A 76 4.68 0.11 14.48
C ASP A 76 5.94 -0.27 13.71
N VAL A 77 6.22 0.43 12.62
CA VAL A 77 7.27 0.05 11.65
C VAL A 77 8.66 0.38 12.18
N GLU A 78 8.83 1.50 12.89
CA GLU A 78 10.16 1.91 13.37
C GLU A 78 10.73 0.90 14.39
N PRO A 79 10.00 0.48 15.44
CA PRO A 79 10.50 -0.53 16.37
C PRO A 79 10.81 -1.87 15.69
N VAL A 80 9.97 -2.29 14.74
CA VAL A 80 10.19 -3.53 13.98
C VAL A 80 11.49 -3.46 13.19
N LEU A 81 11.71 -2.39 12.42
CA LEU A 81 12.95 -2.23 11.66
C LEU A 81 14.18 -2.17 12.57
N ARG A 82 14.07 -1.46 13.71
CA ARG A 82 15.14 -1.36 14.71
C ARG A 82 15.50 -2.70 15.33
N GLN A 83 14.51 -3.56 15.60
CA GLN A 83 14.75 -4.91 16.12
C GLN A 83 15.64 -5.75 15.18
N PHE A 84 15.54 -5.52 13.87
CA PHE A 84 16.37 -6.18 12.86
C PHE A 84 17.65 -5.39 12.50
N GLY A 85 17.92 -4.27 13.17
CA GLY A 85 19.08 -3.41 12.87
C GLY A 85 19.00 -2.76 11.48
N LEU A 86 17.79 -2.57 10.95
CA LEU A 86 17.56 -2.01 9.62
C LEU A 86 17.29 -0.51 9.67
N THR A 87 18.05 0.25 8.89
CA THR A 87 17.76 1.67 8.62
C THR A 87 17.16 1.76 7.22
N VAL A 88 15.84 1.93 7.14
CA VAL A 88 15.12 2.03 5.87
C VAL A 88 14.66 3.47 5.68
N THR A 89 14.98 4.03 4.51
CA THR A 89 14.48 5.35 4.10
C THR A 89 13.88 5.27 2.70
N THR A 90 12.98 6.20 2.40
CA THR A 90 12.43 6.43 1.07
C THR A 90 12.32 7.92 0.83
N MET A 91 12.82 8.39 -0.32
CA MET A 91 12.88 9.84 -0.62
C MET A 91 13.58 10.67 0.47
N GLY A 92 14.57 10.08 1.15
CA GLY A 92 15.31 10.73 2.24
C GLY A 92 14.58 10.80 3.58
N ARG A 93 13.44 10.11 3.73
CA ARG A 93 12.60 10.10 4.94
C ARG A 93 12.49 8.70 5.54
N GLY A 94 12.53 8.61 6.87
CA GLY A 94 12.29 7.39 7.63
C GLY A 94 10.84 7.23 8.10
N PRO A 95 10.52 6.15 8.85
CA PRO A 95 9.17 5.90 9.35
C PRO A 95 8.62 7.00 10.25
N ALA A 96 9.46 7.66 11.05
CA ALA A 96 9.06 8.81 11.86
C ALA A 96 8.75 10.07 11.04
N ASP A 97 9.41 10.24 9.89
CA ASP A 97 9.28 11.42 9.04
C ASP A 97 8.04 11.36 8.13
N ASP A 98 7.67 10.16 7.65
CA ASP A 98 6.52 9.94 6.75
C ASP A 98 5.76 8.64 7.12
N PRO A 99 5.15 8.56 8.33
CA PRO A 99 4.56 7.33 8.86
C PRO A 99 3.59 6.64 7.90
N LEU A 100 2.73 7.41 7.23
CA LEU A 100 1.74 6.89 6.28
C LEU A 100 2.38 6.07 5.15
N SER A 101 3.54 6.48 4.64
CA SER A 101 4.28 5.75 3.59
C SER A 101 4.68 4.35 4.06
N PHE A 102 5.21 4.25 5.27
CA PHE A 102 5.69 2.99 5.84
C PHE A 102 4.55 2.11 6.33
N ARG A 103 3.52 2.69 6.97
CA ARG A 103 2.30 1.97 7.39
C ARG A 103 1.58 1.33 6.22
N THR A 104 1.57 1.99 5.06
CA THR A 104 0.92 1.43 3.86
C THR A 104 1.64 0.18 3.34
N VAL A 105 2.98 0.19 3.34
CA VAL A 105 3.77 -0.99 2.99
C VAL A 105 3.58 -2.10 4.02
N ALA A 106 3.59 -1.76 5.31
CA ALA A 106 3.40 -2.72 6.40
C ALA A 106 2.01 -3.37 6.37
N ALA A 107 0.95 -2.62 6.07
CA ALA A 107 -0.41 -3.16 5.89
C ALA A 107 -0.45 -4.23 4.79
N ALA A 108 0.17 -3.94 3.64
CA ALA A 108 0.27 -4.91 2.56
C ALA A 108 1.13 -6.13 2.92
N ALA A 109 2.22 -5.95 3.66
CA ALA A 109 3.07 -7.05 4.12
C ALA A 109 2.31 -7.99 5.07
N VAL A 110 1.59 -7.44 6.05
CA VAL A 110 0.74 -8.22 6.97
C VAL A 110 -0.33 -8.99 6.21
N HIS A 111 -1.01 -8.34 5.27
CA HIS A 111 -2.00 -9.01 4.43
C HIS A 111 -1.40 -10.15 3.60
N ALA A 112 -0.23 -9.91 2.98
CA ALA A 112 0.44 -10.89 2.15
C ALA A 112 0.82 -12.15 2.94
N VAL A 113 1.36 -12.00 4.15
CA VAL A 113 1.72 -13.14 5.01
C VAL A 113 0.49 -13.99 5.37
N HIS A 114 -0.66 -13.36 5.62
CA HIS A 114 -1.91 -14.08 5.91
C HIS A 114 -2.60 -14.67 4.67
N SER A 115 -2.17 -14.28 3.47
CA SER A 115 -2.73 -14.74 2.20
C SER A 115 -1.99 -15.93 1.59
N ILE A 116 -0.83 -16.32 2.15
CA ILE A 116 -0.06 -17.49 1.72
C ILE A 116 -0.63 -18.70 2.47
N VAL A 117 -1.48 -19.48 1.79
CA VAL A 117 -1.97 -20.80 2.23
C VAL A 117 -1.50 -21.86 1.26
#